data_AF-A0A2D5BW34-F1
#
_entry.id   AF-A0A2D5BW34-F1
#
_cell.length_a   1.000
_cell.length_b   1.000
_cell.length_c   1.000
_cell.angle_alpha   90.00
_cell.angle_beta   90.00
_cell.angle_gamma   90.00
#
_symmetry.space_group_name_H-M   'P 1'
#
loop_
_entity.id
_entity.type
_entity.pdbx_description
1 polymer ?
#
loop_
_entity_poly.entity_id
_entity_poly.type
_entity_poly.pdbx_seq_one_letter_code
_entity_poly.pdbx_strand_id
1 'polypeptide(L)' 'MILKLSIKILFIIAEIFLAFYSFAMSDSLLVKFIFFAFTAVIIAFALTKITNKFLPVDKDYISKEQEDGIVDGE' A
#
# COMPACT_ATOMS: atom_id res chain seq x y z
N MET A 1 -7.44 19.72 -4.43
CA MET A 1 -6.28 18.94 -3.91
C MET A 1 -6.18 18.95 -2.39
N ILE A 2 -6.60 20.02 -1.69
CA ILE A 2 -6.49 20.15 -0.23
C ILE A 2 -7.26 19.10 0.57
N LEU A 3 -8.52 18.80 0.21
CA LEU A 3 -9.36 17.80 0.91
C LEU A 3 -8.74 16.38 0.92
N LYS A 4 -8.09 15.99 -0.20
CA LYS A 4 -7.39 14.70 -0.32
C LYS A 4 -6.13 14.62 0.54
N LEU A 5 -5.56 15.76 0.92
CA LEU A 5 -4.41 15.85 1.83
C LEU A 5 -4.88 15.90 3.28
N SER A 6 -5.92 16.68 3.57
CA SER A 6 -6.53 16.79 4.90
C SER A 6 -6.99 15.44 5.44
N ILE A 7 -7.62 14.61 4.60
CA ILE A 7 -8.06 13.29 5.03
C ILE A 7 -6.89 12.39 5.43
N LYS A 8 -5.76 12.45 4.71
CA LYS A 8 -4.56 11.65 5.06
C LYS A 8 -3.95 12.11 6.37
N ILE A 9 -3.87 13.42 6.59
CA ILE A 9 -3.41 14.00 7.86
C ILE A 9 -4.30 13.52 9.02
N LEU A 10 -5.62 13.46 8.82
CA LEU A 10 -6.56 12.99 9.84
C LEU A 10 -6.29 11.54 10.24
N PHE A 11 -6.06 10.65 9.26
CA PHE A 11 -5.73 9.25 9.52
C PHE A 11 -4.43 9.10 10.34
N ILE A 12 -3.40 9.89 10.02
CA ILE A 12 -2.12 9.85 10.76
C ILE A 12 -2.29 10.38 12.19
N ILE A 13 -3.03 11.47 12.37
CA ILE A 13 -3.29 12.01 13.71
C ILE A 13 -4.08 11.00 14.55
N ALA A 14 -5.14 10.42 13.98
CA ALA A 14 -5.92 9.38 14.64
C ALA A 14 -5.05 8.18 15.02
N GLU A 15 -4.16 7.73 14.13
CA GLU A 15 -3.21 6.64 14.41
C GLU A 15 -2.31 6.95 15.59
N ILE A 16 -1.74 8.16 15.67
CA ILE A 16 -0.85 8.56 16.77
C ILE A 16 -1.60 8.55 18.11
N PHE A 17 -2.82 9.10 18.14
CA PHE A 17 -3.64 9.08 19.35
C PHE A 17 -4.01 7.66 19.77
N LEU A 18 -4.39 6.82 18.80
CA LEU A 18 -4.78 5.45 19.06
C LEU A 18 -3.60 4.59 19.50
N ALA A 19 -2.42 4.81 18.92
CA ALA A 19 -1.17 4.20 19.34
C ALA A 19 -0.83 4.59 20.78
N PHE A 20 -0.87 5.88 21.09
CA PHE A 20 -0.60 6.35 22.45
C PHE A 20 -1.59 5.76 23.46
N TYR A 21 -2.89 5.79 23.15
CA TYR A 21 -3.92 5.24 24.02
C TYR A 21 -3.76 3.72 24.21
N SER A 22 -3.44 3.00 23.14
CA SER A 22 -3.27 1.55 23.16
C SER A 22 -1.98 1.08 23.84
N PHE A 23 -0.89 1.85 23.78
CA PHE A 23 0.40 1.45 24.36
C PHE A 23 0.64 2.02 25.76
N ALA A 24 0.29 3.29 25.99
CA ALA A 24 0.63 3.99 27.22
C ALA A 24 -0.52 4.03 28.24
N MET A 25 -1.77 3.84 27.80
CA MET A 25 -2.94 4.16 28.63
C MET A 25 -3.93 3.02 28.81
N SER A 26 -3.87 1.96 27.99
CA SER A 26 -4.83 0.86 28.04
C SER A 26 -4.19 -0.51 27.84
N ASP A 27 -4.41 -1.40 28.80
CA ASP A 27 -4.08 -2.83 28.67
C ASP A 27 -5.22 -3.67 28.10
N SER A 28 -6.33 -3.04 27.73
CA SER A 28 -7.47 -3.73 27.15
C SER A 28 -7.12 -4.38 25.82
N LEU A 29 -7.40 -5.69 25.72
CA LEU A 29 -7.18 -6.46 24.50
C LEU A 29 -8.01 -5.90 23.32
N LEU A 30 -9.21 -5.40 23.59
CA LEU A 30 -10.07 -4.77 22.59
C LEU A 30 -9.42 -3.50 22.02
N VAL A 31 -8.81 -2.66 22.86
CA VAL A 31 -8.16 -1.43 22.41
C VAL A 31 -6.94 -1.76 21.54
N LYS A 32 -6.14 -2.74 21.95
CA LYS A 32 -5.00 -3.24 21.15
C LYS A 32 -5.44 -3.82 19.81
N PHE A 33 -6.58 -4.51 19.78
CA PHE A 33 -7.17 -5.02 18.55
C PHE A 33 -7.67 -3.89 17.62
N ILE A 34 -8.35 -2.88 18.15
CA ILE A 34 -8.82 -1.73 17.35
C ILE A 34 -7.62 -0.97 16.78
N PHE A 35 -6.58 -0.74 17.60
CA PHE A 35 -5.32 -0.16 17.14
C PHE A 35 -4.74 -0.97 15.98
N PHE A 36 -4.53 -2.28 16.17
CA PHE A 36 -4.02 -3.15 15.13
C PHE A 36 -4.84 -3.11 13.84
N ALA A 37 -6.17 -3.19 13.94
CA ALA A 37 -7.05 -3.17 12.77
C ALA A 37 -6.95 -1.85 12.01
N PHE A 38 -6.89 -0.72 12.73
CA PHE A 38 -6.75 0.60 12.13
C PHE A 38 -5.38 0.77 11.44
N THR A 39 -4.29 0.36 12.10
CA THR A 39 -2.95 0.33 11.51
C THR A 39 -2.91 -0.54 10.25
N ALA A 40 -3.52 -1.73 10.29
CA ALA A 40 -3.56 -2.67 9.16
C ALA A 40 -4.24 -2.05 7.93
N VAL A 41 -5.33 -1.30 8.12
CA VAL A 41 -5.99 -0.57 7.03
C VAL A 41 -5.04 0.46 6.42
N ILE A 42 -4.37 1.28 7.23
CA ILE A 42 -3.42 2.29 6.74
C ILE A 42 -2.29 1.64 5.93
N ILE A 43 -1.70 0.56 6.46
CA ILE A 43 -0.62 -0.17 5.80
C ILE A 43 -1.09 -0.83 4.52
N ALA A 44 -2.29 -1.44 4.49
CA ALA A 44 -2.85 -2.02 3.28
C ALA A 44 -2.99 -0.97 2.16
N PHE A 45 -3.54 0.20 2.47
CA PHE A 45 -3.63 1.31 1.50
C PHE A 45 -2.26 1.81 1.04
N ALA A 46 -1.29 1.92 1.96
CA ALA A 46 0.07 2.32 1.64
C ALA A 46 0.74 1.30 0.71
N LEU A 47 0.64 0.01 1.04
CA LEU A 47 1.18 -1.10 0.26
C LEU A 47 0.54 -1.15 -1.13
N THR A 48 -0.78 -1.14 -1.26
CA THR A 48 -1.44 -1.12 -2.58
C THR A 48 -0.91 0.00 -3.48
N LYS A 49 -0.66 1.18 -2.91
CA LYS A 49 -0.12 2.31 -3.65
C LYS A 49 1.36 2.13 -4.02
N ILE A 50 2.17 1.56 -3.13
CA ILE A 50 3.58 1.25 -3.37
C ILE A 50 3.68 0.16 -4.44
N THR A 51 2.97 -0.95 -4.26
CA THR A 51 2.87 -2.07 -5.20
C THR A 51 2.47 -1.60 -6.59
N ASN A 52 1.42 -0.78 -6.76
CA ASN A 52 1.04 -0.24 -8.07
C ASN A 52 2.07 0.69 -8.72
N LYS A 53 3.02 1.24 -7.94
CA LYS A 53 4.10 2.10 -8.44
C LYS A 53 5.39 1.33 -8.71
N PHE A 54 5.65 0.27 -7.94
CA PHE A 54 6.90 -0.50 -7.96
C PHE A 54 6.83 -1.79 -8.74
N LEU A 55 5.66 -2.43 -8.82
CA LEU A 55 5.41 -3.39 -9.88
C LEU A 55 4.98 -2.57 -11.08
N PRO A 56 5.88 -2.29 -12.05
CA PRO A 56 5.38 -2.07 -13.39
C PRO A 56 4.50 -3.28 -13.67
N VAL A 57 3.23 -3.01 -13.95
CA VAL A 57 2.38 -3.98 -14.64
C VAL A 57 3.05 -4.10 -16.00
N ASP A 58 4.14 -4.85 -16.07
CA ASP A 58 4.85 -5.18 -17.29
C ASP A 58 3.89 -6.06 -18.08
N LYS A 59 2.92 -5.39 -18.71
CA LYS A 59 2.22 -5.84 -19.91
C LYS A 59 3.15 -5.79 -21.12
N ASP A 60 4.44 -5.55 -20.91
CA ASP A 60 5.47 -5.56 -21.95
C ASP A 60 6.35 -6.82 -21.91
N TYR A 61 6.03 -7.82 -21.07
CA TYR A 61 6.54 -9.20 -21.21
C TYR A 61 5.77 -10.01 -22.27
N ILE A 62 5.31 -9.39 -23.35
CA ILE A 62 5.16 -10.13 -24.60
C ILE A 62 6.50 -10.02 -25.31
N SER A 63 7.24 -11.12 -25.23
CA SER A 63 8.53 -11.38 -25.84
C SER A 63 8.71 -10.67 -27.19
N LYS A 64 9.54 -9.62 -27.23
CA LYS A 64 10.11 -9.08 -28.47
C LYS A 64 11.20 -10.01 -29.03
N GLU A 65 10.97 -11.31 -28.99
CA GLU A 65 11.85 -12.35 -29.57
C GLU A 65 11.14 -13.13 -30.68
N GLN A 66 10.04 -12.62 -31.22
CA GLN A 66 9.31 -13.29 -32.28
C GLN A 66 8.86 -12.32 -33.39
N GLU A 67 9.77 -11.47 -33.87
CA GLU A 67 9.52 -10.80 -35.16
C GLU A 67 10.77 -10.50 -36.02
N ASP A 68 11.99 -10.81 -35.56
CA ASP A 68 13.21 -10.68 -36.38
C ASP A 68 14.08 -11.93 -36.25
N GLY A 69 13.97 -12.86 -37.23
CA GLY A 69 14.98 -13.90 -37.38
C GLY A 69 14.53 -15.26 -37.89
N ILE A 70 13.92 -15.34 -39.07
CA ILE A 70 14.21 -16.46 -39.99
C ILE A 70 14.54 -15.85 -41.36
N VAL A 71 15.84 -15.83 -41.63
CA VAL A 71 16.49 -15.54 -42.90
C VAL A 71 16.46 -16.81 -43.76
N ASP A 72 16.21 -16.61 -45.06
CA ASP A 72 16.54 -17.43 -46.23
C ASP A 72 17.05 -18.87 -46.02
N GLY A 73 16.37 -19.82 -46.67
CA GLY A 73 16.93 -21.14 -46.96
C GLY A 73 15.91 -22.20 -47.37
N GLU A 74 15.33 -22.09 -48.56
CA GLU A 74 15.13 -23.16 -49.57
C GLU A 74 14.50 -22.61 -50.86
#